data_AF-A0A343TJN4-F1
#
_entry.id   AF-A0A343TJN4-F1
#
_cell.length_a   1.000
_cell.length_b   1.000
_cell.length_c   1.000
_cell.angle_alpha   90.00
_cell.angle_beta   90.00
_cell.angle_gamma   90.00
#
_symmetry.space_group_name_H-M   'P 1'
#
loop_
_entity.id
_entity.type
_entity.pdbx_description
1 polymer ?
#
loop_
_entity_poly.entity_id
_entity_poly.type
_entity_poly.pdbx_seq_one_letter_code
_entity_poly.pdbx_strand_id
1 'polypeptide(L)'
;MSAHESPKITAIHTAMTSTSSTSGPELLDERSLGGIFVHLLGLLTGFLGPAVVYVVSDHEYTRTNARHALNWHITVFVLSIVAMVTFFLGADELTVGGEPVELSLLPAPLDTVFGIVGMILVVIMMIALLLTFVYTIVATLKAIFGSIWPYPGSVDFVGWFH
;
A
#
# COMPACT_ATOMS: atom_id res chain seq x y z
N MET A 1 -76.83 -15.29 -29.47
CA MET A 1 -75.95 -14.18 -29.03
C MET A 1 -74.83 -14.82 -28.24
N SER A 2 -73.71 -15.11 -28.92
CA SER A 2 -72.62 -15.94 -28.39
C SER A 2 -71.67 -15.09 -27.55
N ALA A 3 -71.38 -15.56 -26.35
CA ALA A 3 -70.38 -14.98 -25.45
C ALA A 3 -68.97 -15.11 -26.06
N HIS A 4 -68.20 -14.03 -26.01
CA HIS A 4 -66.78 -14.02 -26.32
C HIS A 4 -66.06 -13.42 -25.11
N GLU A 5 -65.71 -14.27 -24.15
CA GLU A 5 -64.75 -13.91 -23.12
C GLU A 5 -63.36 -13.81 -23.75
N SER A 6 -62.65 -12.73 -23.44
CA SER A 6 -61.28 -12.49 -23.90
C SER A 6 -60.30 -13.10 -22.88
N PRO A 7 -59.24 -13.81 -23.29
CA PRO A 7 -58.31 -14.41 -22.34
C PRO A 7 -57.45 -13.35 -21.68
N LYS A 8 -57.42 -13.34 -20.33
CA LYS A 8 -56.44 -12.59 -19.54
C LYS A 8 -55.04 -13.11 -19.89
N ILE A 9 -54.26 -12.32 -20.62
CA ILE A 9 -52.85 -12.59 -20.85
C ILE A 9 -52.12 -12.38 -19.52
N THR A 10 -51.74 -13.50 -18.92
CA THR A 10 -50.79 -13.61 -17.82
C THR A 10 -49.53 -12.82 -18.16
N ALA A 11 -49.36 -11.67 -17.52
CA ALA A 11 -48.10 -10.92 -17.54
C ALA A 11 -47.07 -11.74 -16.74
N ILE A 12 -46.28 -12.51 -17.47
CA ILE A 12 -44.99 -13.05 -17.04
C ILE A 12 -44.13 -11.89 -16.54
N HIS A 13 -44.01 -11.79 -15.22
CA HIS A 13 -43.15 -10.85 -14.52
C HIS A 13 -41.70 -11.32 -14.70
N THR A 14 -41.13 -11.07 -15.88
CA THR A 14 -39.69 -11.15 -16.11
C THR A 14 -39.05 -10.10 -15.21
N ALA A 15 -38.46 -10.54 -14.10
CA ALA A 15 -37.54 -9.72 -13.34
C ALA A 15 -36.39 -9.34 -14.28
N MET A 16 -36.47 -8.16 -14.90
CA MET A 16 -35.30 -7.51 -15.45
C MET A 16 -34.39 -7.21 -14.27
N THR A 17 -33.32 -7.98 -14.15
CA THR A 17 -32.14 -7.60 -13.37
C THR A 17 -31.67 -6.27 -13.96
N SER A 18 -32.10 -5.16 -13.36
CA SER A 18 -31.63 -3.83 -13.73
C SER A 18 -30.16 -3.74 -13.37
N THR A 19 -29.28 -4.06 -14.32
CA THR A 19 -27.90 -3.60 -14.29
C THR A 19 -27.94 -2.08 -14.35
N SER A 20 -27.93 -1.42 -13.20
CA SER A 20 -27.82 0.04 -13.12
C SER A 20 -26.52 0.43 -13.80
N SER A 21 -26.64 1.08 -14.95
CA SER A 21 -25.57 1.81 -15.59
C SER A 21 -25.24 3.00 -14.67
N THR A 22 -24.41 2.78 -13.65
CA THR A 22 -23.94 3.86 -12.77
C THR A 22 -23.26 4.91 -13.64
N SER A 23 -23.69 6.16 -13.49
CA SER A 23 -23.18 7.26 -14.31
C SER A 23 -21.70 7.51 -13.99
N GLY A 24 -20.91 7.95 -14.97
CA GLY A 24 -19.48 8.24 -14.77
C GLY A 24 -19.16 9.11 -13.54
N PRO A 25 -19.93 10.18 -13.25
CA PRO A 25 -19.78 10.97 -12.02
C PRO A 25 -20.00 10.18 -10.73
N GLU A 26 -21.04 9.34 -10.63
CA GLU A 26 -21.28 8.50 -9.44
C GLU A 26 -20.15 7.48 -9.21
N LEU A 27 -19.52 6.95 -10.26
CA LEU A 27 -18.36 6.05 -10.10
C LEU A 27 -17.15 6.76 -9.51
N LEU A 28 -17.00 8.07 -9.70
CA LEU A 28 -15.92 8.86 -9.10
C LEU A 28 -16.20 9.21 -7.64
N ASP A 29 -17.47 9.30 -7.25
CA ASP A 29 -17.91 9.45 -5.85
C ASP A 29 -17.69 8.15 -5.05
N GLU A 30 -17.76 6.99 -5.71
CA GLU A 30 -17.40 5.71 -5.09
C GLU A 30 -15.89 5.44 -5.12
N ARG A 31 -15.25 5.74 -6.26
CA ARG A 31 -13.85 5.40 -6.59
C ARG A 31 -13.08 6.64 -6.96
N SER A 32 -12.85 7.48 -5.97
CA SER A 32 -12.12 8.73 -6.17
C SER A 32 -10.72 8.51 -6.77
N LEU A 33 -10.35 9.41 -7.69
CA LEU A 33 -9.02 9.42 -8.32
C LEU A 33 -7.90 9.50 -7.27
N GLY A 34 -8.13 10.18 -6.15
CA GLY A 34 -7.20 10.24 -5.02
C GLY A 34 -6.87 8.85 -4.46
N GLY A 35 -7.88 8.00 -4.26
CA GLY A 35 -7.69 6.64 -3.76
C GLY A 35 -6.94 5.71 -4.72
N ILE A 36 -7.01 5.99 -6.03
CA ILE A 36 -6.27 5.25 -7.05
C ILE A 36 -4.82 5.74 -7.10
N PHE A 37 -4.62 7.06 -7.24
CA PHE A 37 -3.29 7.64 -7.48
C PHE A 37 -2.43 7.75 -6.22
N VAL A 38 -3.00 7.64 -5.01
CA VAL A 38 -2.20 7.69 -3.77
C VAL A 38 -1.12 6.61 -3.70
N HIS A 39 -1.35 5.45 -4.32
CA HIS A 39 -0.35 4.36 -4.39
C HIS A 39 0.86 4.76 -5.24
N LEU A 40 0.63 5.37 -6.41
CA LEU A 40 1.70 5.89 -7.27
C LEU A 40 2.41 7.07 -6.63
N LEU A 41 1.66 7.94 -5.93
CA LEU A 41 2.22 9.05 -5.17
C LEU A 41 3.14 8.53 -4.05
N GLY A 42 2.72 7.49 -3.33
CA GLY A 42 3.53 6.81 -2.33
C GLY A 42 4.82 6.23 -2.91
N LEU A 43 4.75 5.59 -4.08
CA LEU A 43 5.95 5.07 -4.75
C LEU A 43 6.99 6.16 -5.05
N LEU A 44 6.55 7.36 -5.46
CA LEU A 44 7.45 8.46 -5.83
C LEU A 44 7.95 9.29 -4.64
N THR A 45 7.17 9.35 -3.55
CA THR A 45 7.42 10.27 -2.43
C THR A 45 7.69 9.57 -1.10
N GLY A 46 7.61 8.24 -1.06
CA GLY A 46 7.63 7.46 0.16
C GLY A 46 6.36 7.68 0.99
N PHE A 47 6.53 7.83 2.30
CA PHE A 47 5.39 8.00 3.21
C PHE A 47 4.79 9.42 3.19
N LEU A 48 5.51 10.44 2.69
CA LEU A 48 5.08 11.84 2.77
C LEU A 48 3.84 12.13 1.94
N GLY A 49 3.76 11.64 0.70
CA GLY A 49 2.60 11.86 -0.16
C GLY A 49 1.32 11.23 0.41
N PRO A 50 1.31 9.93 0.73
CA PRO A 50 0.17 9.28 1.38
C PRO A 50 -0.21 9.92 2.73
N ALA A 51 0.76 10.43 3.50
CA ALA A 51 0.48 11.17 4.75
C ALA A 51 -0.35 12.43 4.50
N VAL A 52 0.06 13.25 3.52
CA VAL A 52 -0.71 14.44 3.14
C VAL A 52 -2.11 14.04 2.69
N VAL A 53 -2.25 13.07 1.78
CA VAL A 53 -3.55 12.61 1.27
C VAL A 53 -4.44 12.08 2.40
N TYR A 54 -3.90 11.30 3.33
CA TYR A 54 -4.63 10.77 4.47
C TYR A 54 -5.20 11.88 5.37
N VAL A 55 -4.41 12.93 5.63
CA VAL A 55 -4.81 14.03 6.51
C VAL A 55 -5.86 14.92 5.84
N VAL A 56 -5.68 15.27 4.57
CA VAL A 56 -6.52 16.28 3.88
C VAL A 56 -7.77 15.72 3.21
N SER A 57 -7.86 14.40 3.02
CA SER A 57 -8.99 13.80 2.32
C SER A 57 -10.18 13.56 3.23
N ASP A 58 -11.32 14.19 2.89
CA ASP A 58 -12.62 13.89 3.50
C ASP A 58 -13.30 12.65 2.89
N HIS A 59 -12.87 12.22 1.70
CA HIS A 59 -13.44 11.07 1.03
C HIS A 59 -12.93 9.77 1.65
N GLU A 60 -13.83 8.94 2.19
CA GLU A 60 -13.49 7.71 2.93
C GLU A 60 -12.64 6.73 2.13
N TYR A 61 -12.99 6.50 0.85
CA TYR A 61 -12.23 5.65 -0.06
C TYR A 61 -10.79 6.12 -0.26
N THR A 62 -10.59 7.42 -0.53
CA THR A 62 -9.25 8.00 -0.69
C THR A 62 -8.48 7.92 0.63
N ARG A 63 -9.11 8.26 1.74
CA ARG A 63 -8.48 8.25 3.07
C ARG A 63 -8.06 6.83 3.48
N THR A 64 -8.89 5.83 3.22
CA THR A 64 -8.57 4.44 3.57
C THR A 64 -7.43 3.89 2.71
N ASN A 65 -7.42 4.16 1.41
CA ASN A 65 -6.30 3.79 0.54
C ASN A 65 -5.01 4.51 0.96
N ALA A 66 -5.09 5.81 1.29
CA ALA A 66 -3.96 6.59 1.76
C ALA A 66 -3.38 6.04 3.07
N ARG A 67 -4.23 5.61 4.01
CA ARG A 67 -3.79 4.93 5.25
C ARG A 67 -2.98 3.67 4.95
N HIS A 68 -3.45 2.82 4.03
CA HIS A 68 -2.75 1.57 3.70
C HIS A 68 -1.40 1.83 3.02
N ALA A 69 -1.35 2.76 2.07
CA ALA A 69 -0.09 3.18 1.44
C ALA A 69 0.86 3.79 2.49
N LEU A 70 0.35 4.66 3.36
CA LEU A 70 1.12 5.29 4.43
C LEU A 70 1.74 4.25 5.39
N ASN A 71 0.94 3.32 5.88
CA ASN A 71 1.40 2.24 6.76
C ASN A 71 2.51 1.41 6.12
N TRP A 72 2.38 1.06 4.83
CA TRP A 72 3.43 0.36 4.10
C TRP A 72 4.73 1.16 4.03
N HIS A 73 4.67 2.41 3.59
CA HIS A 73 5.87 3.22 3.42
C HIS A 73 6.54 3.56 4.76
N ILE A 74 5.79 3.75 5.85
CA ILE A 74 6.36 3.87 7.19
C ILE A 74 7.03 2.55 7.61
N THR A 75 6.40 1.40 7.35
CA THR A 75 6.99 0.08 7.64
C THR A 75 8.33 -0.10 6.94
N VAL A 76 8.38 0.17 5.63
CA VAL A 76 9.62 0.08 4.84
C VAL A 76 10.65 1.10 5.33
N PHE A 77 10.24 2.33 5.64
CA PHE A 77 11.15 3.36 6.16
C PHE A 77 11.78 2.96 7.50
N VAL A 78 10.98 2.48 8.46
CA VAL A 78 11.48 2.02 9.76
C VAL A 78 12.42 0.82 9.57
N LEU A 79 12.04 -0.15 8.72
CA LEU A 79 12.91 -1.27 8.38
C LEU A 79 14.25 -0.78 7.79
N SER A 80 14.23 0.20 6.88
CA SER A 80 15.45 0.77 6.31
C SER A 80 16.35 1.41 7.36
N ILE A 81 15.79 2.18 8.29
CA ILE A 81 16.58 2.79 9.37
C ILE A 81 17.19 1.71 10.28
N VAL A 82 16.39 0.73 10.72
CA VAL A 82 16.87 -0.35 11.60
C VAL A 82 17.94 -1.19 10.90
N ALA A 83 17.72 -1.56 9.64
CA ALA A 83 18.68 -2.33 8.85
C ALA A 83 20.00 -1.57 8.69
N MET A 84 19.93 -0.29 8.30
CA MET A 84 21.12 0.51 8.03
C MET A 84 21.92 0.80 9.30
N VAL A 85 21.25 1.17 10.40
CA VAL A 85 21.92 1.39 11.70
C VAL A 85 22.58 0.10 12.19
N THR A 86 21.86 -1.02 12.14
CA THR A 86 22.42 -2.31 12.60
C THR A 86 23.61 -2.75 11.75
N PHE A 87 23.51 -2.59 10.42
CA PHE A 87 24.61 -2.89 9.49
C PHE A 87 25.85 -2.05 9.78
N PHE A 88 25.71 -0.71 9.89
CA PHE A 88 26.85 0.16 10.17
C PHE A 88 27.46 -0.04 11.57
N LEU A 89 26.67 -0.41 12.57
CA LEU A 89 27.18 -0.73 13.90
C LEU A 89 28.10 -1.97 13.91
N GLY A 90 27.87 -2.91 12.99
CA GLY A 90 28.66 -4.13 12.88
C GLY A 90 29.58 -4.19 11.66
N ALA A 91 29.69 -3.09 10.90
CA ALA A 91 30.66 -2.99 9.82
C ALA A 91 32.06 -2.82 10.42
N ASP A 92 33.01 -3.62 9.98
CA ASP A 92 34.43 -3.52 10.33
C ASP A 92 35.18 -2.56 9.40
N GLU A 93 34.69 -2.39 8.18
CA GLU A 93 35.26 -1.52 7.15
C GLU A 93 34.15 -0.79 6.37
N LEU A 94 34.35 0.50 6.04
CA LEU A 94 33.58 1.21 5.02
C LEU A 94 34.46 1.71 3.89
N THR A 95 33.98 1.54 2.66
CA THR A 95 34.65 2.10 1.48
C THR A 95 34.26 3.57 1.29
N VAL A 96 35.23 4.48 1.44
CA VAL A 96 35.05 5.92 1.21
C VAL A 96 35.96 6.37 0.08
N GLY A 97 35.39 6.81 -1.04
CA GLY A 97 36.17 7.22 -2.21
C GLY A 97 36.92 6.07 -2.89
N GLY A 98 36.51 4.82 -2.65
CA GLY A 98 37.16 3.61 -3.17
C GLY A 98 38.21 3.00 -2.24
N GLU A 99 38.56 3.68 -1.15
CA GLU A 99 39.52 3.18 -0.17
C GLU A 99 38.81 2.56 1.04
N PRO A 100 39.28 1.40 1.52
CA PRO A 100 38.79 0.77 2.74
C PRO A 100 39.16 1.62 3.96
N VAL A 101 38.19 1.96 4.81
CA VAL A 101 38.40 2.65 6.08
C VAL A 101 37.86 1.79 7.21
N GLU A 102 38.75 1.33 8.10
CA GLU A 102 38.35 0.56 9.27
C GLU A 102 37.46 1.40 10.20
N LEU A 103 36.29 0.86 10.56
CA LEU A 103 35.29 1.51 11.41
C LEU A 103 34.84 0.56 12.52
N SER A 104 35.72 0.27 13.47
CA SER A 104 35.33 -0.50 14.65
C SER A 104 34.54 0.37 15.63
N LEU A 105 33.21 0.32 15.54
CA LEU A 105 32.29 1.02 16.45
C LEU A 105 31.92 0.19 17.69
N LEU A 106 32.08 -1.13 17.61
CA LEU A 106 31.76 -2.08 18.68
C LEU A 106 32.96 -3.00 18.96
N PRO A 107 33.15 -3.47 20.21
CA PRO A 107 34.17 -4.45 20.52
C PRO A 107 33.78 -5.84 20.00
N ALA A 108 34.77 -6.65 19.64
CA ALA A 108 34.55 -8.07 19.35
C ALA A 108 33.97 -8.80 20.59
N PRO A 109 33.00 -9.73 20.41
CA PRO A 109 32.44 -10.22 19.15
C PRO A 109 31.14 -9.51 18.72
N LEU A 110 30.79 -8.37 19.33
CA LEU A 110 29.50 -7.70 19.08
C LEU A 110 29.45 -7.14 17.66
N ASP A 111 30.56 -6.59 17.16
CA ASP A 111 30.71 -6.16 15.77
C ASP A 111 30.25 -7.23 14.76
N THR A 112 30.73 -8.46 14.91
CA THR A 112 30.44 -9.59 14.03
C THR A 112 28.96 -9.97 14.08
N VAL A 113 28.36 -9.99 15.28
CA VAL A 113 26.93 -10.31 15.44
C VAL A 113 26.08 -9.23 14.78
N PHE A 114 26.37 -7.96 15.03
CA PHE A 114 25.65 -6.84 14.42
C PHE A 114 25.85 -6.82 12.90
N GLY A 115 27.03 -7.17 12.39
CA GLY A 115 27.31 -7.23 10.96
C GLY A 115 26.46 -8.29 10.27
N ILE A 116 26.41 -9.51 10.82
CA ILE A 116 25.58 -10.60 10.29
C ILE A 116 24.09 -10.25 10.33
N VAL A 117 23.59 -9.75 11.47
CA VAL A 117 22.18 -9.37 11.62
C VAL A 117 21.84 -8.21 10.68
N GLY A 118 22.71 -7.21 10.62
CA GLY A 118 22.58 -6.07 9.71
C GLY A 118 22.51 -6.50 8.25
N MET A 119 23.37 -7.42 7.81
CA MET A 119 23.34 -7.98 6.45
C MET A 119 22.02 -8.67 6.14
N ILE A 120 21.50 -9.49 7.06
CA ILE A 120 20.18 -10.13 6.89
C ILE A 120 19.08 -9.08 6.78
N LEU A 121 19.09 -8.06 7.64
CA LEU A 121 18.11 -6.98 7.61
C LEU A 121 18.18 -6.17 6.31
N VAL A 122 19.39 -5.92 5.79
CA VAL A 122 19.58 -5.26 4.48
C VAL A 122 19.00 -6.11 3.36
N VAL A 123 19.20 -7.43 3.36
CA VAL A 123 18.57 -8.32 2.37
C VAL A 123 17.04 -8.27 2.45
N ILE A 124 16.48 -8.31 3.67
CA ILE A 124 15.03 -8.18 3.89
C ILE A 124 14.53 -6.81 3.39
N MET A 125 15.28 -5.73 3.67
CA MET A 125 14.98 -4.39 3.17
C MET A 125 14.98 -4.35 1.64
N MET A 126 15.96 -4.96 0.98
CA MET A 126 16.01 -5.02 -0.48
C MET A 126 14.81 -5.77 -1.06
N ILE A 127 14.38 -6.86 -0.43
CA ILE A 127 13.15 -7.56 -0.80
C ILE A 127 11.92 -6.66 -0.62
N ALA A 128 11.82 -5.94 0.51
CA ALA A 128 10.72 -5.00 0.75
C ALA A 128 10.68 -3.86 -0.28
N LEU A 129 11.84 -3.36 -0.73
CA LEU A 129 11.93 -2.37 -1.80
C LEU A 129 11.40 -2.94 -3.12
N LEU A 130 11.75 -4.17 -3.48
CA LEU A 130 11.21 -4.83 -4.67
C LEU A 130 9.69 -5.07 -4.57
N LEU A 131 9.23 -5.53 -3.40
CA LEU A 131 7.81 -5.72 -3.13
C LEU A 131 7.03 -4.39 -3.19
N THR A 132 7.65 -3.26 -2.89
CA THR A 132 7.00 -1.95 -3.00
C THR A 132 6.50 -1.68 -4.42
N PHE A 133 7.27 -2.05 -5.45
CA PHE A 133 6.83 -1.92 -6.84
C PHE A 133 5.65 -2.85 -7.14
N VAL A 134 5.75 -4.12 -6.74
CA VAL A 134 4.69 -5.12 -6.95
C VAL A 134 3.40 -4.71 -6.26
N TYR A 135 3.49 -4.34 -4.98
CA TYR A 135 2.35 -3.96 -4.16
C TYR A 135 1.72 -2.66 -4.65
N THR A 136 2.50 -1.69 -5.12
CA THR A 136 1.95 -0.49 -5.74
C THR A 136 1.08 -0.83 -6.96
N ILE A 137 1.54 -1.73 -7.84
CA ILE A 137 0.76 -2.17 -9.00
C ILE A 137 -0.53 -2.86 -8.54
N VAL A 138 -0.44 -3.82 -7.61
CA VAL A 138 -1.60 -4.56 -7.10
C VAL A 138 -2.60 -3.62 -6.42
N ALA A 139 -2.13 -2.71 -5.57
CA ALA A 139 -2.97 -1.76 -4.86
C ALA A 139 -3.65 -0.79 -5.82
N THR A 140 -2.93 -0.30 -6.83
CA THR A 140 -3.51 0.58 -7.87
C THR A 140 -4.58 -0.15 -8.68
N LEU A 141 -4.32 -1.40 -9.12
CA LEU A 141 -5.30 -2.20 -9.85
C LEU A 141 -6.54 -2.48 -9.00
N LYS A 142 -6.36 -2.88 -7.74
CA LYS A 142 -7.48 -3.09 -6.83
C LYS A 142 -8.28 -1.80 -6.59
N ALA A 143 -7.59 -0.67 -6.48
CA ALA A 143 -8.24 0.62 -6.33
C ALA A 143 -9.06 1.03 -7.56
N ILE A 144 -8.60 0.70 -8.79
CA ILE A 144 -9.38 0.91 -10.02
C ILE A 144 -10.68 0.08 -9.99
N PHE A 145 -10.61 -1.14 -9.47
CA PHE A 145 -11.78 -2.01 -9.31
C PHE A 145 -12.63 -1.71 -8.06
N GLY A 146 -12.33 -0.65 -7.31
CA GLY A 146 -13.11 -0.24 -6.13
C GLY A 146 -12.82 -1.05 -4.86
N SER A 147 -11.74 -1.84 -4.84
CA SER A 147 -11.36 -2.66 -3.70
C SER A 147 -10.28 -2.00 -2.85
N ILE A 148 -10.48 -2.00 -1.54
CA ILE A 148 -9.46 -1.62 -0.56
C ILE A 148 -8.52 -2.81 -0.35
N TRP A 149 -7.21 -2.54 -0.40
CA TRP A 149 -6.21 -3.59 -0.20
C TRP A 149 -5.12 -3.16 0.78
N PRO A 150 -5.03 -3.80 1.96
CA PRO A 150 -3.91 -3.61 2.85
C PRO A 150 -2.66 -4.27 2.27
N TYR A 151 -1.52 -3.59 2.40
CA TYR A 151 -0.23 -4.10 1.95
C TYR A 151 0.22 -5.23 2.90
N PRO A 152 0.43 -6.46 2.41
CA PRO A 152 0.85 -7.57 3.25
C PRO A 152 2.17 -7.25 3.96
N GLY A 153 2.25 -7.56 5.26
CA GLY A 153 3.42 -7.25 6.08
C GLY A 153 3.54 -5.79 6.52
N SER A 154 2.62 -4.90 6.14
CA SER A 154 2.56 -3.55 6.71
C SER A 154 2.13 -3.58 8.18
N VAL A 155 2.76 -2.73 8.99
CA VAL A 155 2.36 -2.47 10.38
C VAL A 155 1.34 -1.33 10.40
N ASP A 156 0.30 -1.47 11.20
CA ASP A 156 -0.80 -0.49 11.28
C ASP A 156 -0.50 0.68 12.23
N PHE A 157 0.49 1.49 11.87
CA PHE A 157 0.90 2.65 12.68
C PHE A 157 -0.22 3.68 12.86
N VAL A 158 -0.96 3.98 11.79
CA VAL A 158 -2.05 4.96 11.85
C VAL A 158 -3.18 4.49 12.77
N GLY A 159 -3.46 3.17 12.80
CA GLY A 159 -4.48 2.59 13.67
C GLY A 159 -4.17 2.69 15.16
N TRP A 160 -2.94 2.98 15.57
CA TRP A 160 -2.58 3.11 16.99
C TRP A 160 -3.05 4.41 17.65
N PHE A 161 -3.45 5.40 16.86
CA PHE A 161 -3.82 6.73 17.35
C PHE A 161 -5.34 6.99 17.33
N HIS A 162 -6.15 5.98 17.03
CA HIS A 162 -7.61 6.03 16.91
C HIS A 162 -8.24 4.95 17.79
#